data_AF-A0A2W4QX13-F1
#
_entry.id   AF-A0A2W4QX13-F1
#
_cell.length_a   1.000
_cell.length_b   1.000
_cell.length_c   1.000
_cell.angle_alpha   90.00
_cell.angle_beta   90.00
_cell.angle_gamma   90.00
#
_symmetry.space_group_name_H-M   'P 1'
#
loop_
_entity.id
_entity.type
_entity.pdbx_description
1 polymer ?
#
loop_
_entity_poly.entity_id
_entity_poly.type
_entity_poly.pdbx_seq_one_letter_code
_entity_poly.pdbx_strand_id
1 'polypeptide(L)'
;MFKTPEGPGAVTRVFFRLLLVLALFSVGCGSVSAQQMGSKVMVTAAQVAAAVANSPLSPALKAYAADIGNLAINVESGGNLGVYNGTCCTGVLQVNTGGLKTYCQCTPQEYANMSLQQQVDIWAQVTNVNANNATVCQLMGLGSFGGHPVTGAMVLSCIQIGPGNCAKTVSAGTCATSAGSDGNGNNFCDFAAKINGGTGSSPVMVGDGGTQSGAAPPLLPAANYQYPSVEEAFLAGAGVDVGQSKDAILSALSVAMFLWSAWVALAQYLSWRKGRIDWMTLQNNIVSSTVLTLLVFVITLT
;
A
#
# COMPACT_ATOMS: atom_id res chain seq x y z
N MET A 1 -27.33 -10.29 65.91
CA MET A 1 -28.03 -9.90 64.67
C MET A 1 -27.15 -10.38 63.51
N PHE A 2 -27.61 -11.40 62.80
CA PHE A 2 -26.81 -12.15 61.81
C PHE A 2 -26.57 -11.34 60.54
N LYS A 3 -25.33 -11.38 60.04
CA LYS A 3 -24.90 -10.86 58.74
C LYS A 3 -25.22 -11.91 57.67
N THR A 4 -26.07 -11.57 56.71
CA THR A 4 -26.32 -12.40 55.52
C THR A 4 -25.35 -12.05 54.38
N PRO A 5 -25.02 -13.01 53.48
CA PRO A 5 -23.96 -12.86 52.49
C PRO A 5 -24.45 -12.45 51.09
N GLU A 6 -23.56 -11.72 50.42
CA GLU A 6 -23.22 -11.77 48.99
C GLU A 6 -24.36 -11.82 47.94
N GLY A 7 -24.68 -10.64 47.40
CA GLY A 7 -25.37 -10.51 46.11
C GLY A 7 -24.45 -10.85 44.93
N PRO A 8 -25.01 -11.20 43.77
CA PRO A 8 -24.30 -11.88 42.69
C PRO A 8 -23.12 -11.08 42.15
N GLY A 9 -21.93 -11.61 42.46
CA GLY A 9 -20.77 -11.69 41.59
C GLY A 9 -20.28 -10.39 40.96
N ALA A 10 -19.29 -9.77 41.61
CA ALA A 10 -18.39 -8.80 40.97
C ALA A 10 -17.84 -9.31 39.61
N VAL A 11 -17.77 -10.63 39.44
CA VAL A 11 -17.39 -11.34 38.20
C VAL A 11 -18.31 -10.99 37.01
N THR A 12 -19.63 -10.92 37.21
CA THR A 12 -20.60 -10.62 36.13
C THR A 12 -20.50 -9.16 35.67
N ARG A 13 -20.13 -8.24 36.57
CA ARG A 13 -19.94 -6.81 36.26
C ARG A 13 -18.59 -6.52 35.61
N VAL A 14 -17.57 -7.31 35.90
CA VAL A 14 -16.26 -7.24 35.22
C VAL A 14 -16.36 -7.79 33.79
N PHE A 15 -17.04 -8.93 33.59
CA PHE A 15 -17.28 -9.48 32.25
C PHE A 15 -18.06 -8.54 31.33
N PHE A 16 -19.10 -7.87 31.83
CA PHE A 16 -19.89 -6.91 31.04
C PHE A 16 -19.09 -5.64 30.66
N ARG A 17 -18.14 -5.21 31.52
CA ARG A 17 -17.26 -4.07 31.23
C ARG A 17 -16.11 -4.44 30.29
N LEU A 18 -15.59 -5.68 30.37
CA LEU A 18 -14.60 -6.19 29.44
C LEU A 18 -15.19 -6.32 28.02
N LEU A 19 -16.43 -6.79 27.90
CA LEU A 19 -17.16 -6.85 26.63
C LEU A 19 -17.45 -5.47 26.03
N LEU A 20 -17.71 -4.45 26.86
CA LEU A 20 -17.93 -3.08 26.38
C LEU A 20 -16.62 -2.39 25.92
N VAL A 21 -15.48 -2.72 26.55
CA VAL A 21 -14.16 -2.23 26.14
C VAL A 21 -13.68 -2.95 24.87
N LEU A 22 -13.94 -4.25 24.72
CA LEU A 22 -13.73 -4.98 23.47
C LEU A 22 -14.66 -4.48 22.34
N ALA A 23 -15.89 -4.08 22.67
CA ALA A 23 -16.83 -3.48 21.72
C ALA A 23 -16.50 -2.03 21.33
N LEU A 24 -15.70 -1.31 22.13
CA LEU A 24 -15.21 0.04 21.82
C LEU A 24 -13.84 0.00 21.13
N PHE A 25 -13.04 -1.05 21.33
CA PHE A 25 -11.84 -1.32 20.53
C PHE A 25 -12.14 -1.91 19.15
N SER A 26 -13.34 -2.46 18.94
CA SER A 26 -13.81 -2.87 17.61
C SER A 26 -14.43 -1.74 16.79
N VAL A 27 -14.54 -0.53 17.34
CA VAL A 27 -14.88 0.67 16.57
C VAL A 27 -13.59 1.28 16.02
N GLY A 28 -13.25 0.91 14.78
CA GLY A 28 -12.46 1.79 13.94
C GLY A 28 -11.14 1.28 13.40
N CYS A 29 -10.90 -0.04 13.31
CA CYS A 29 -10.14 -0.54 12.15
C CYS A 29 -11.14 -0.72 11.01
N GLY A 30 -11.78 0.39 10.61
CA GLY A 30 -12.61 0.39 9.41
C GLY A 30 -11.66 0.15 8.26
N SER A 31 -11.76 -1.01 7.60
CA SER A 31 -11.12 -1.22 6.31
C SER A 31 -11.47 -0.02 5.45
N VAL A 32 -10.48 0.81 5.09
CA VAL A 32 -10.71 1.96 4.23
C VAL A 32 -11.10 1.39 2.88
N SER A 33 -12.39 1.36 2.60
CA SER A 33 -12.92 0.84 1.35
C SER A 33 -12.62 1.84 0.24
N ALA A 34 -12.50 1.33 -0.99
CA ALA A 34 -12.34 2.19 -2.15
C ALA A 34 -13.45 3.24 -2.21
N GLN A 35 -13.07 4.51 -2.30
CA GLN A 35 -13.95 5.66 -2.33
C GLN A 35 -14.16 6.12 -3.77
N GLN A 36 -15.42 6.41 -4.14
CA GLN A 36 -15.73 7.07 -5.40
C GLN A 36 -15.52 8.58 -5.21
N MET A 37 -14.39 9.08 -5.67
CA MET A 37 -14.01 10.49 -5.58
C MET A 37 -14.53 11.29 -6.79
N GLY A 38 -14.29 10.79 -8.00
CA GLY A 38 -14.79 11.40 -9.23
C GLY A 38 -16.07 10.77 -9.75
N SER A 39 -16.52 11.20 -10.92
CA SER A 39 -17.62 10.51 -11.63
C SER A 39 -17.26 9.06 -11.93
N LYS A 40 -18.21 8.14 -11.71
CA LYS A 40 -18.03 6.72 -12.03
C LYS A 40 -18.17 6.50 -13.54
N VAL A 41 -17.08 6.76 -14.25
CA VAL A 41 -16.94 6.45 -15.67
C VAL A 41 -16.14 5.15 -15.80
N MET A 42 -16.75 4.15 -16.43
CA MET A 42 -16.13 2.87 -16.70
C MET A 42 -15.54 2.87 -18.11
N VAL A 43 -14.27 2.49 -18.22
CA VAL A 43 -13.56 2.35 -19.50
C VAL A 43 -13.13 0.92 -19.73
N THR A 44 -12.92 0.55 -20.99
CA THR A 44 -12.44 -0.77 -21.39
C THR A 44 -10.92 -0.82 -21.49
N ALA A 45 -10.34 -2.02 -21.46
CA ALA A 45 -8.91 -2.22 -21.71
C ALA A 45 -8.47 -1.60 -23.05
N ALA A 46 -9.30 -1.73 -24.10
CA ALA A 46 -9.02 -1.16 -25.41
C ALA A 46 -9.00 0.38 -25.41
N GLN A 47 -9.88 1.02 -24.64
CA GLN A 47 -9.89 2.48 -24.48
C GLN A 47 -8.62 2.95 -23.74
N VAL A 48 -8.21 2.23 -22.70
CA VAL A 48 -6.95 2.52 -21.98
C VAL A 48 -5.75 2.33 -22.90
N ALA A 49 -5.68 1.22 -23.65
CA ALA A 49 -4.61 0.96 -24.61
C ALA A 49 -4.51 2.06 -25.69
N ALA A 50 -5.65 2.52 -26.21
CA ALA A 50 -5.69 3.63 -27.16
C ALA A 50 -5.18 4.94 -26.54
N ALA A 51 -5.55 5.23 -25.29
CA ALA A 51 -5.04 6.39 -24.58
C ALA A 51 -3.52 6.31 -24.34
N VAL A 52 -3.00 5.12 -24.02
CA VAL A 52 -1.56 4.85 -23.86
C VAL A 52 -0.80 5.08 -25.16
N ALA A 53 -1.34 4.65 -26.29
CA ALA A 53 -0.71 4.87 -27.59
C ALA A 53 -0.50 6.37 -27.87
N ASN A 54 -1.42 7.23 -27.41
CA ASN A 54 -1.38 8.67 -27.59
C ASN A 54 -0.64 9.44 -26.48
N SER A 55 -0.18 8.76 -25.42
CA SER A 55 0.39 9.39 -24.23
C SER A 55 1.87 9.76 -24.38
N PRO A 56 2.51 10.44 -23.41
CA PRO A 56 3.96 10.68 -23.41
C PRO A 56 4.79 9.46 -22.94
N LEU A 57 4.19 8.26 -22.83
CA LEU A 57 4.90 7.04 -22.44
C LEU A 57 6.03 6.73 -23.42
N SER A 58 7.16 6.21 -22.94
CA SER A 58 8.29 5.85 -23.79
C SER A 58 7.86 4.84 -24.88
N PRO A 59 8.44 4.92 -26.11
CA PRO A 59 8.06 4.02 -27.20
C PRO A 59 8.19 2.54 -26.86
N ALA A 60 9.20 2.17 -26.07
CA ALA A 60 9.41 0.79 -25.63
C ALA A 60 8.24 0.27 -24.77
N LEU A 61 7.70 1.11 -23.87
CA LEU A 61 6.59 0.73 -23.01
C LEU A 61 5.22 0.87 -23.72
N LYS A 62 5.11 1.76 -24.71
CA LYS A 62 3.90 1.84 -25.57
C LYS A 62 3.65 0.54 -26.33
N ALA A 63 4.69 -0.26 -26.60
CA ALA A 63 4.52 -1.60 -27.17
C ALA A 63 3.65 -2.51 -26.30
N TYR A 64 3.55 -2.23 -25.00
CA TYR A 64 2.73 -2.97 -24.03
C TYR A 64 1.37 -2.33 -23.76
N ALA A 65 0.86 -1.47 -24.66
CA ALA A 65 -0.42 -0.78 -24.46
C ALA A 65 -1.59 -1.73 -24.15
N ALA A 66 -1.63 -2.92 -24.77
CA ALA A 66 -2.63 -3.94 -24.48
C ALA A 66 -2.52 -4.47 -23.03
N ASP A 67 -1.30 -4.79 -22.57
CA ASP A 67 -1.05 -5.23 -21.20
C ASP A 67 -1.39 -4.14 -20.18
N ILE A 68 -1.12 -2.86 -20.49
CA ILE A 68 -1.49 -1.72 -19.64
C ILE A 68 -3.01 -1.56 -19.58
N GLY A 69 -3.71 -1.82 -20.69
CA GLY A 69 -5.16 -1.90 -20.71
C GLY A 69 -5.68 -2.96 -19.75
N ASN A 70 -5.08 -4.17 -19.78
CA ASN A 70 -5.46 -5.24 -18.87
C ASN A 70 -5.08 -4.97 -17.41
N LEU A 71 -3.96 -4.28 -17.15
CA LEU A 71 -3.57 -3.82 -15.82
C LEU A 71 -4.68 -2.96 -15.19
N ALA A 72 -5.21 -2.00 -15.94
CA ALA A 72 -6.29 -1.13 -15.47
C ALA A 72 -7.55 -1.92 -15.06
N ILE A 73 -7.90 -2.97 -15.81
CA ILE A 73 -9.12 -3.76 -15.60
C ILE A 73 -8.95 -4.83 -14.54
N ASN A 74 -7.85 -5.58 -14.57
CA ASN A 74 -7.70 -6.81 -13.80
C ASN A 74 -6.99 -6.59 -12.46
N VAL A 75 -6.26 -5.48 -12.31
CA VAL A 75 -5.39 -5.26 -11.15
C VAL A 75 -5.73 -3.96 -10.43
N GLU A 76 -5.88 -2.87 -11.17
CA GLU A 76 -5.92 -1.54 -10.56
C GLU A 76 -7.32 -1.10 -10.14
N SER A 77 -8.16 -0.70 -11.10
CA SER A 77 -9.39 0.04 -10.81
C SER A 77 -10.66 -0.67 -11.29
N GLY A 78 -10.53 -1.79 -12.00
CA GLY A 78 -11.65 -2.37 -12.75
C GLY A 78 -12.08 -1.49 -13.94
N GLY A 79 -11.23 -0.55 -14.38
CA GLY A 79 -11.57 0.44 -15.40
C GLY A 79 -12.34 1.67 -14.90
N ASN A 80 -12.40 1.90 -13.59
CA ASN A 80 -13.10 3.06 -13.02
C ASN A 80 -12.18 4.28 -12.95
N LEU A 81 -12.51 5.36 -13.66
CA LEU A 81 -11.71 6.60 -13.66
C LEU A 81 -11.76 7.35 -12.32
N GLY A 82 -12.82 7.19 -11.54
CA GLY A 82 -13.08 8.06 -10.37
C GLY A 82 -12.77 7.43 -9.02
N VAL A 83 -12.11 6.27 -8.98
CA VAL A 83 -11.89 5.51 -7.74
C VAL A 83 -10.58 5.89 -7.03
N TYR A 84 -10.63 5.99 -5.71
CA TYR A 84 -9.49 6.09 -4.81
C TYR A 84 -9.48 4.89 -3.87
N ASN A 85 -8.35 4.20 -3.71
CA ASN A 85 -8.29 2.97 -2.90
C ASN A 85 -8.30 3.19 -1.38
N GLY A 86 -8.40 4.44 -0.91
CA GLY A 86 -8.46 4.78 0.50
C GLY A 86 -7.11 5.12 1.13
N THR A 87 -6.00 4.64 0.55
CA THR A 87 -4.68 4.73 1.20
C THR A 87 -3.63 5.47 0.39
N CYS A 88 -3.63 5.39 -0.93
CA CYS A 88 -2.55 5.98 -1.73
C CYS A 88 -2.96 6.46 -3.11
N CYS A 89 -3.92 5.80 -3.75
CA CYS A 89 -3.87 5.69 -5.20
C CYS A 89 -5.23 5.97 -5.84
N THR A 90 -5.21 6.72 -6.94
CA THR A 90 -6.41 7.26 -7.57
C THR A 90 -6.45 6.97 -9.06
N GLY A 91 -7.66 6.80 -9.59
CA GLY A 91 -7.98 6.74 -11.01
C GLY A 91 -7.69 5.39 -11.67
N VAL A 92 -7.77 5.38 -12.99
CA VAL A 92 -7.86 4.15 -13.79
C VAL A 92 -6.65 3.23 -13.65
N LEU A 93 -5.46 3.81 -13.50
CA LEU A 93 -4.18 3.12 -13.31
C LEU A 93 -3.58 3.41 -11.92
N GLN A 94 -4.43 3.86 -10.97
CA GLN A 94 -4.09 4.01 -9.54
C GLN A 94 -2.77 4.74 -9.28
N VAL A 95 -2.67 5.99 -9.76
CA VAL A 95 -1.50 6.83 -9.50
C VAL A 95 -1.46 7.23 -8.03
N ASN A 96 -0.30 7.07 -7.39
CA ASN A 96 -0.12 7.42 -5.99
C ASN A 96 -0.11 8.95 -5.76
N THR A 97 -0.39 9.39 -4.53
CA THR A 97 -0.44 10.81 -4.15
C THR A 97 0.85 11.58 -4.43
N GLY A 98 2.03 10.96 -4.30
CA GLY A 98 3.31 11.57 -4.63
C GLY A 98 3.46 11.87 -6.13
N GLY A 99 3.03 10.94 -6.98
CA GLY A 99 2.96 11.11 -8.42
C GLY A 99 1.99 12.20 -8.82
N LEU A 100 0.80 12.24 -8.22
CA LEU A 100 -0.17 13.33 -8.45
C LEU A 100 0.43 14.69 -8.09
N LYS A 101 1.07 14.80 -6.92
CA LYS A 101 1.73 16.04 -6.48
C LYS A 101 2.82 16.49 -7.45
N THR A 102 3.60 15.56 -7.98
CA THR A 102 4.77 15.87 -8.82
C THR A 102 4.41 16.20 -10.26
N TYR A 103 3.56 15.37 -10.89
CA TYR A 103 3.33 15.42 -12.35
C TYR A 103 2.01 16.07 -12.74
N CYS A 104 1.06 16.17 -11.81
CA CYS A 104 -0.23 16.82 -12.02
C CYS A 104 -0.37 18.12 -11.20
N GLN A 105 0.35 18.22 -10.07
CA GLN A 105 0.16 19.27 -9.06
C GLN A 105 -1.31 19.40 -8.63
N CYS A 106 -2.00 18.26 -8.55
CA CYS A 106 -3.42 18.19 -8.26
C CYS A 106 -3.72 17.22 -7.12
N THR A 107 -4.89 17.39 -6.52
CA THR A 107 -5.43 16.49 -5.51
C THR A 107 -5.96 15.19 -6.12
N PRO A 108 -6.10 14.12 -5.32
CA PRO A 108 -6.82 12.90 -5.72
C PRO A 108 -8.20 13.19 -6.32
N GLN A 109 -8.95 14.11 -5.70
CA GLN A 109 -10.30 14.47 -6.15
C GLN A 109 -10.27 15.12 -7.54
N GLU A 110 -9.34 16.04 -7.80
CA GLU A 110 -9.20 16.68 -9.11
C GLU A 110 -8.79 15.66 -10.16
N TYR A 111 -7.80 14.80 -9.86
CA TYR A 111 -7.35 13.74 -10.75
C TYR A 111 -8.48 12.75 -11.10
N ALA A 112 -9.28 12.34 -10.11
CA ALA A 112 -10.41 11.43 -10.28
C ALA A 112 -11.50 11.99 -11.22
N ASN A 113 -11.55 13.31 -11.41
CA ASN A 113 -12.50 13.98 -12.32
C ASN A 113 -11.91 14.28 -13.71
N MET A 114 -10.64 13.92 -13.96
CA MET A 114 -10.01 14.09 -15.27
C MET A 114 -10.52 13.08 -16.29
N SER A 115 -10.36 13.42 -17.57
CA SER A 115 -10.61 12.48 -18.68
C SER A 115 -9.63 11.30 -18.65
N LEU A 116 -10.01 10.19 -19.30
CA LEU A 116 -9.14 9.02 -19.45
C LEU A 116 -7.74 9.41 -19.99
N GLN A 117 -7.68 10.25 -21.03
CA GLN A 117 -6.41 10.63 -21.64
C GLN A 117 -5.51 11.39 -20.65
N GLN A 118 -6.08 12.36 -19.93
CA GLN A 118 -5.32 13.12 -18.93
C GLN A 118 -4.78 12.22 -17.81
N GLN A 119 -5.60 11.27 -17.31
CA GLN A 119 -5.14 10.30 -16.31
C GLN A 119 -3.99 9.45 -16.85
N VAL A 120 -4.13 8.92 -18.06
CA VAL A 120 -3.09 8.10 -18.70
C VAL A 120 -1.82 8.90 -18.98
N ASP A 121 -1.92 10.19 -19.34
CA ASP A 121 -0.77 11.04 -19.59
C ASP A 121 0.05 11.30 -18.33
N ILE A 122 -0.62 11.56 -17.20
CA ILE A 122 0.02 11.74 -15.89
C ILE A 122 0.63 10.42 -15.42
N TRP A 123 -0.11 9.31 -15.53
CA TRP A 123 0.41 7.98 -15.22
C TRP A 123 1.65 7.66 -16.06
N ALA A 124 1.64 7.99 -17.35
CA ALA A 124 2.78 7.75 -18.25
C ALA A 124 4.04 8.50 -17.81
N GLN A 125 3.92 9.72 -17.27
CA GLN A 125 5.06 10.46 -16.73
C GLN A 125 5.65 9.76 -15.49
N VAL A 126 4.80 9.31 -14.56
CA VAL A 126 5.21 8.53 -13.38
C VAL A 126 5.90 7.23 -13.82
N THR A 127 5.28 6.50 -14.74
CA THR A 127 5.77 5.21 -15.24
C THR A 127 7.10 5.33 -15.96
N ASN A 128 7.31 6.39 -16.76
CA ASN A 128 8.59 6.63 -17.41
C ASN A 128 9.74 6.76 -16.40
N VAL A 129 9.50 7.43 -15.27
CA VAL A 129 10.53 7.56 -14.21
C VAL A 129 10.78 6.22 -13.53
N ASN A 130 9.72 5.48 -13.18
CA ASN A 130 9.87 4.17 -12.55
C ASN A 130 10.53 3.14 -13.48
N ALA A 131 10.30 3.22 -14.79
CA ALA A 131 10.91 2.34 -15.77
C ALA A 131 12.43 2.53 -15.90
N ASN A 132 12.94 3.71 -15.54
CA ASN A 132 14.38 3.99 -15.47
C ASN A 132 15.02 3.50 -14.16
N ASN A 133 14.25 2.86 -13.26
CA ASN A 133 14.82 2.26 -12.08
C ASN A 133 15.70 1.06 -12.45
N ALA A 134 16.87 0.95 -11.82
CA ALA A 134 17.87 -0.07 -12.12
C ALA A 134 17.34 -1.50 -12.06
N THR A 135 16.46 -1.81 -11.10
CA THR A 135 15.85 -3.15 -11.00
C THR A 135 14.92 -3.44 -12.18
N VAL A 136 14.16 -2.44 -12.62
CA VAL A 136 13.27 -2.58 -13.79
C VAL A 136 14.12 -2.75 -15.05
N CYS A 137 15.16 -1.93 -15.23
CA CYS A 137 16.09 -2.06 -16.35
C CYS A 137 16.81 -3.43 -16.34
N GLN A 138 17.22 -3.90 -15.16
CA GLN A 138 17.82 -5.23 -15.00
C GLN A 138 16.85 -6.30 -15.49
N LEU A 139 15.61 -6.32 -15.00
CA LEU A 139 14.59 -7.27 -15.43
C LEU A 139 14.37 -7.20 -16.95
N MET A 140 14.24 -6.01 -17.52
CA MET A 140 14.09 -5.82 -18.97
C MET A 140 15.28 -6.34 -19.78
N GLY A 141 16.48 -6.34 -19.20
CA GLY A 141 17.69 -6.89 -19.79
C GLY A 141 17.81 -8.43 -19.66
N LEU A 142 17.01 -9.05 -18.78
CA LEU A 142 16.95 -10.50 -18.66
C LEU A 142 16.07 -11.02 -19.80
N GLY A 143 16.64 -11.78 -20.74
CA GLY A 143 15.82 -12.43 -21.79
C GLY A 143 14.78 -13.39 -21.20
N SER A 144 15.08 -13.98 -20.04
CA SER A 144 14.17 -14.83 -19.26
C SER A 144 14.36 -14.63 -17.76
N PHE A 145 13.30 -14.86 -17.00
CA PHE A 145 13.28 -14.81 -15.54
C PHE A 145 12.46 -15.98 -15.00
N GLY A 146 13.00 -16.70 -14.00
CA GLY A 146 12.31 -17.85 -13.40
C GLY A 146 11.92 -18.97 -14.39
N GLY A 147 12.65 -19.11 -15.50
CA GLY A 147 12.36 -20.09 -16.56
C GLY A 147 11.36 -19.62 -17.62
N HIS A 148 10.87 -18.37 -17.55
CA HIS A 148 9.91 -17.80 -18.49
C HIS A 148 10.51 -16.60 -19.22
N PRO A 149 10.10 -16.31 -20.48
CA PRO A 149 10.46 -15.06 -21.14
C PRO A 149 10.03 -13.85 -20.31
N VAL A 150 10.85 -12.80 -20.27
CA VAL A 150 10.43 -11.52 -19.68
C VAL A 150 9.40 -10.86 -20.60
N THR A 151 8.20 -10.62 -20.07
CA THR A 151 7.07 -10.05 -20.82
C THR A 151 6.77 -8.60 -20.40
N GLY A 152 5.97 -7.89 -21.20
CA GLY A 152 5.43 -6.58 -20.85
C GLY A 152 4.72 -6.59 -19.50
N ALA A 153 3.85 -7.58 -19.28
CA ALA A 153 3.19 -7.79 -17.99
C ALA A 153 4.17 -7.92 -16.81
N MET A 154 5.31 -8.60 -16.95
CA MET A 154 6.33 -8.69 -15.89
C MET A 154 6.98 -7.34 -15.61
N VAL A 155 7.35 -6.60 -16.65
CA VAL A 155 7.96 -5.27 -16.54
C VAL A 155 6.99 -4.28 -15.88
N LEU A 156 5.74 -4.25 -16.33
CA LEU A 156 4.68 -3.41 -15.77
C LEU A 156 4.40 -3.77 -14.31
N SER A 157 4.36 -5.07 -13.98
CA SER A 157 4.15 -5.52 -12.60
C SER A 157 5.31 -5.12 -11.68
N CYS A 158 6.54 -5.19 -12.18
CA CYS A 158 7.73 -4.74 -11.45
C CYS A 158 7.68 -3.23 -11.15
N ILE A 159 7.20 -2.43 -12.11
CA ILE A 159 6.96 -1.00 -11.92
C ILE A 159 5.83 -0.77 -10.89
N GLN A 160 4.72 -1.50 -11.03
CA GLN A 160 3.50 -1.27 -10.28
C GLN A 160 3.60 -1.67 -8.80
N ILE A 161 4.23 -2.81 -8.49
CA ILE A 161 4.48 -3.24 -7.11
C ILE A 161 5.53 -2.38 -6.39
N GLY A 162 6.21 -1.51 -7.15
CA GLY A 162 7.30 -0.66 -6.71
C GLY A 162 8.66 -1.34 -6.85
N PRO A 163 9.72 -0.60 -7.26
CA PRO A 163 11.03 -1.18 -7.50
C PRO A 163 11.65 -1.92 -6.31
N GLY A 164 11.38 -1.48 -5.08
CA GLY A 164 11.89 -2.14 -3.88
C GLY A 164 11.33 -3.55 -3.68
N ASN A 165 10.04 -3.77 -3.97
CA ASN A 165 9.46 -5.12 -3.91
C ASN A 165 9.88 -5.94 -5.13
N CYS A 166 9.94 -5.32 -6.32
CA CYS A 166 10.47 -5.99 -7.50
C CYS A 166 11.91 -6.50 -7.29
N ALA A 167 12.77 -5.71 -6.63
CA ALA A 167 14.16 -6.06 -6.38
C ALA A 167 14.29 -7.34 -5.55
N LYS A 168 13.38 -7.55 -4.58
CA LYS A 168 13.34 -8.77 -3.78
C LYS A 168 13.04 -9.98 -4.66
N THR A 169 12.06 -9.87 -5.56
CA THR A 169 11.71 -10.97 -6.47
C THR A 169 12.86 -11.23 -7.45
N VAL A 170 13.41 -10.18 -8.09
CA VAL A 170 14.55 -10.29 -9.01
C VAL A 170 15.74 -10.98 -8.33
N SER A 171 16.03 -10.61 -7.07
CA SER A 171 17.10 -11.24 -6.28
C SER A 171 16.80 -12.70 -5.93
N ALA A 172 15.53 -13.07 -5.78
CA ALA A 172 15.14 -14.46 -5.58
C ALA A 172 15.30 -15.32 -6.85
N GLY A 173 15.37 -14.70 -8.04
CA GLY A 173 15.65 -15.39 -9.31
C GLY A 173 14.53 -16.31 -9.81
N THR A 174 13.35 -16.27 -9.19
CA THR A 174 12.23 -17.17 -9.47
C THR A 174 10.88 -16.47 -9.37
N CYS A 175 9.89 -17.00 -10.08
CA CYS A 175 8.49 -16.59 -9.98
C CYS A 175 7.69 -17.40 -8.95
N ALA A 176 8.33 -18.26 -8.15
CA ALA A 176 7.65 -18.99 -7.09
C ALA A 176 6.90 -18.02 -6.16
N THR A 177 5.61 -18.29 -5.91
CA THR A 177 4.79 -17.51 -4.98
C THR A 177 5.49 -17.38 -3.63
N SER A 178 5.36 -16.24 -2.96
CA SER A 178 6.08 -15.84 -1.73
C SER A 178 7.57 -15.46 -1.90
N ALA A 179 8.22 -15.79 -3.03
CA ALA A 179 9.61 -15.39 -3.28
C ALA A 179 9.70 -13.87 -3.50
N GLY A 180 10.32 -13.18 -2.54
CA GLY A 180 10.54 -11.74 -2.60
C GLY A 180 9.24 -10.93 -2.75
N SER A 181 8.23 -11.27 -1.95
CA SER A 181 6.89 -10.70 -2.04
C SER A 181 6.71 -9.35 -1.34
N ASP A 182 5.62 -8.67 -1.67
CA ASP A 182 5.10 -7.52 -0.93
C ASP A 182 4.48 -7.94 0.42
N GLY A 183 3.97 -6.96 1.16
CA GLY A 183 3.28 -7.19 2.44
C GLY A 183 2.00 -8.04 2.34
N ASN A 184 1.49 -8.26 1.13
CA ASN A 184 0.31 -9.08 0.85
C ASN A 184 0.68 -10.49 0.33
N GLY A 185 1.97 -10.82 0.29
CA GLY A 185 2.46 -12.14 -0.18
C GLY A 185 2.46 -12.32 -1.70
N ASN A 186 2.29 -11.26 -2.48
CA ASN A 186 2.39 -11.31 -3.94
C ASN A 186 3.76 -10.81 -4.41
N ASN A 187 4.30 -11.41 -5.46
CA ASN A 187 5.45 -10.87 -6.19
C ASN A 187 5.04 -10.29 -7.56
N PHE A 188 5.99 -9.74 -8.32
CA PHE A 188 5.66 -9.16 -9.63
C PHE A 188 5.19 -10.22 -10.66
N CYS A 189 5.57 -11.49 -10.51
CA CYS A 189 5.08 -12.56 -11.39
C CYS A 189 3.60 -12.88 -11.11
N ASP A 190 3.18 -12.83 -9.85
CA ASP A 190 1.76 -13.00 -9.47
C ASP A 190 0.91 -11.86 -10.05
N PHE A 191 1.42 -10.62 -10.02
CA PHE A 191 0.79 -9.48 -10.67
C PHE A 191 0.74 -9.65 -12.19
N ALA A 192 1.82 -10.11 -12.82
CA ALA A 192 1.86 -10.35 -14.26
C ALA A 192 0.82 -11.40 -14.70
N ALA A 193 0.63 -12.44 -13.89
CA ALA A 193 -0.42 -13.43 -14.12
C ALA A 193 -1.83 -12.79 -14.05
N LYS A 194 -2.07 -11.88 -13.10
CA LYS A 194 -3.35 -11.14 -12.99
C LYS A 194 -3.58 -10.21 -14.17
N ILE A 195 -2.55 -9.51 -14.65
CA ILE A 195 -2.64 -8.70 -15.89
C ILE A 195 -3.12 -9.59 -17.03
N ASN A 196 -2.59 -10.80 -17.16
CA ASN A 196 -2.98 -11.76 -18.20
C ASN A 196 -4.34 -12.44 -17.97
N GLY A 197 -5.10 -12.05 -16.94
CA GLY A 197 -6.43 -12.60 -16.61
C GLY A 197 -6.39 -13.89 -15.80
N GLY A 198 -5.22 -14.31 -15.31
CA GLY A 198 -5.07 -15.45 -14.41
C GLY A 198 -5.35 -15.11 -12.95
N THR A 199 -5.85 -16.09 -12.18
CA THR A 199 -5.91 -15.99 -10.72
C THR A 199 -4.52 -16.30 -10.16
N GLY A 200 -3.73 -15.26 -9.86
CA GLY A 200 -2.29 -15.36 -9.57
C GLY A 200 -1.83 -16.63 -8.84
N SER A 201 -0.92 -17.37 -9.49
CA SER A 201 0.09 -18.31 -8.98
C SER A 201 0.86 -18.82 -10.21
N SER A 202 2.03 -18.23 -10.49
CA SER A 202 2.89 -18.43 -11.67
C SER A 202 2.21 -18.15 -13.04
N PRO A 203 2.97 -17.68 -14.07
CA PRO A 203 2.44 -17.62 -15.41
C PRO A 203 2.10 -19.05 -15.86
N VAL A 204 0.80 -19.29 -16.09
CA VAL A 204 0.28 -20.54 -16.64
C VAL A 204 1.00 -20.82 -17.95
N MET A 205 1.57 -22.03 -18.06
CA MET A 205 2.00 -22.60 -19.34
C MET A 205 0.78 -22.63 -20.25
N VAL A 206 0.67 -21.67 -21.17
CA VAL A 206 -0.31 -21.78 -22.26
C VAL A 206 0.25 -22.83 -23.22
N GLY A 207 -0.17 -24.07 -23.02
CA GLY A 207 -0.10 -25.11 -24.04
C GLY A 207 -1.10 -24.78 -25.14
N ASP A 208 -0.58 -24.71 -26.37
CA ASP A 208 -1.24 -24.73 -27.68
C ASP A 208 -2.67 -24.17 -27.83
N GLY A 209 -2.76 -23.10 -28.63
CA GLY A 209 -4.02 -22.74 -29.29
C GLY A 209 -4.33 -21.25 -29.41
N GLY A 210 -3.35 -20.40 -29.71
CA GLY A 210 -3.65 -19.00 -30.03
C GLY A 210 -2.41 -18.24 -30.44
N THR A 211 -2.31 -17.92 -31.73
CA THR A 211 -1.23 -17.13 -32.33
C THR A 211 -1.21 -15.71 -31.74
N GLN A 212 -0.58 -15.52 -30.58
CA GLN A 212 -0.16 -14.20 -30.11
C GLN A 212 1.32 -14.00 -30.46
N SER A 213 1.52 -13.35 -31.60
CA SER A 213 2.81 -12.82 -32.04
C SER A 213 3.20 -11.65 -31.13
N GLY A 214 3.83 -11.93 -30.01
CA GLY A 214 4.48 -10.95 -29.15
C GLY A 214 5.99 -11.17 -29.20
N ALA A 215 6.65 -10.66 -30.22
CA ALA A 215 8.11 -10.68 -30.30
C ALA A 215 8.69 -9.93 -29.08
N ALA A 216 9.70 -10.53 -28.43
CA ALA A 216 10.45 -9.87 -27.36
C ALA A 216 11.01 -8.53 -27.88
N PRO A 217 10.85 -7.43 -27.13
CA PRO A 217 11.39 -6.15 -27.56
C PRO A 217 12.93 -6.16 -27.56
N PRO A 218 13.57 -5.24 -28.30
CA PRO A 218 15.03 -5.15 -28.34
C PRO A 218 15.59 -4.85 -26.95
N LEU A 219 16.63 -5.60 -26.55
CA LEU A 219 17.39 -5.38 -25.32
C LEU A 219 18.03 -3.98 -25.35
N LEU A 220 17.79 -3.18 -24.30
CA LEU A 220 18.42 -1.87 -24.13
C LEU A 220 19.92 -2.04 -23.78
N PRO A 221 20.82 -1.15 -24.28
CA PRO A 221 22.23 -1.18 -23.90
C PRO A 221 22.40 -0.73 -22.43
N ALA A 222 23.11 -1.54 -21.65
CA ALA A 222 23.39 -1.27 -20.23
C ALA A 222 24.24 0.00 -20.08
N ALA A 223 23.66 1.08 -19.57
CA ALA A 223 24.38 2.29 -19.22
C ALA A 223 25.09 2.10 -17.86
N ASN A 224 26.32 2.57 -17.78
CA ASN A 224 27.19 2.56 -16.60
C ASN A 224 26.60 3.52 -15.54
N TYR A 225 25.61 3.05 -14.77
CA TYR A 225 24.83 3.88 -13.86
C TYR A 225 25.26 3.64 -12.41
N GLN A 226 25.66 4.72 -11.72
CA GLN A 226 26.00 4.68 -10.30
C GLN A 226 24.73 4.76 -9.47
N TYR A 227 24.57 3.80 -8.56
CA TYR A 227 23.34 3.63 -7.78
C TYR A 227 23.17 4.76 -6.75
N PRO A 228 21.97 5.38 -6.66
CA PRO A 228 21.66 6.28 -5.56
C PRO A 228 21.52 5.50 -4.24
N SER A 229 21.76 6.17 -3.12
CA SER A 229 21.59 5.56 -1.79
C SER A 229 20.12 5.22 -1.51
N VAL A 230 19.87 4.41 -0.48
CA VAL A 230 18.50 4.07 -0.05
C VAL A 230 17.73 5.34 0.33
N GLU A 231 18.38 6.33 0.94
CA GLU A 231 17.77 7.63 1.24
C GLU A 231 17.40 8.40 -0.02
N GLU A 232 18.27 8.44 -1.03
CA GLU A 232 17.99 9.12 -2.30
C GLU A 232 16.86 8.44 -3.07
N ALA A 233 16.81 7.10 -3.05
CA ALA A 233 15.73 6.33 -3.67
C ALA A 233 14.38 6.52 -2.95
N PHE A 234 14.39 6.59 -1.61
CA PHE A 234 13.19 6.89 -0.83
C PHE A 234 12.74 8.33 -1.03
N LEU A 235 13.66 9.31 -1.01
CA LEU A 235 13.33 10.72 -1.24
C LEU A 235 12.75 10.93 -2.64
N ALA A 236 13.32 10.29 -3.66
CA ALA A 236 12.80 10.36 -5.03
C ALA A 236 11.39 9.73 -5.17
N GLY A 237 11.08 8.68 -4.39
CA GLY A 237 9.79 8.00 -4.44
C GLY A 237 8.70 8.59 -3.54
N ALA A 238 9.06 8.97 -2.32
CA ALA A 238 8.15 9.47 -1.30
C ALA A 238 8.02 11.01 -1.33
N GLY A 239 8.98 11.72 -1.92
CA GLY A 239 9.05 13.18 -1.91
C GLY A 239 9.26 13.78 -0.51
N VAL A 240 9.62 12.94 0.47
CA VAL A 240 9.94 13.29 1.85
C VAL A 240 11.17 12.51 2.29
N ASP A 241 11.99 13.16 3.12
CA ASP A 241 13.19 12.54 3.67
C ASP A 241 12.82 11.39 4.63
N VAL A 242 13.67 10.35 4.67
CA VAL A 242 13.47 9.18 5.56
C VAL A 242 13.50 9.61 7.02
N GLY A 243 14.39 10.55 7.39
CA GLY A 243 14.47 11.13 8.72
C GLY A 243 13.20 11.89 9.08
N GLN A 244 12.72 12.76 8.19
CA GLN A 244 11.46 13.50 8.40
C GLN A 244 10.25 12.56 8.56
N SER A 245 10.23 11.45 7.83
CA SER A 245 9.16 10.45 7.93
C SER A 245 9.20 9.72 9.28
N LYS A 246 10.40 9.34 9.74
CA LYS A 246 10.59 8.74 11.07
C LYS A 246 10.21 9.70 12.18
N ASP A 247 10.64 10.95 12.11
CA ASP A 247 10.34 11.98 13.11
C ASP A 247 8.83 12.25 13.19
N ALA A 248 8.15 12.34 12.04
CA ALA A 248 6.71 12.53 12.00
C ALA A 248 5.96 11.34 12.64
N ILE A 249 6.35 10.11 12.33
CA ILE A 249 5.76 8.89 12.90
C ILE A 249 6.00 8.82 14.41
N LEU A 250 7.23 9.07 14.86
CA LEU A 250 7.57 9.04 16.29
C LEU A 250 6.85 10.16 17.05
N SER A 251 6.73 11.35 16.47
CA SER A 251 5.96 12.44 17.07
C SER A 251 4.47 12.09 17.19
N ALA A 252 3.86 11.52 16.15
CA ALA A 252 2.47 11.11 16.16
C ALA A 252 2.20 10.01 17.20
N LEU A 253 3.09 9.01 17.28
CA LEU A 253 3.01 7.95 18.28
C LEU A 253 3.15 8.49 19.70
N SER A 254 4.07 9.45 19.93
CA SER A 254 4.23 10.07 21.25
C SER A 254 2.97 10.81 21.69
N VAL A 255 2.35 11.60 20.81
CA VAL A 255 1.13 12.36 21.10
C VAL A 255 -0.04 11.41 21.38
N ALA A 256 -0.19 10.36 20.58
CA ALA A 256 -1.21 9.34 20.78
C ALA A 256 -1.06 8.65 22.16
N MET A 257 0.17 8.30 22.55
CA MET A 257 0.46 7.70 23.85
C MET A 257 0.17 8.66 25.01
N PHE A 258 0.49 9.95 24.89
CA PHE A 258 0.14 10.94 25.91
C PHE A 258 -1.36 11.12 26.07
N LEU A 259 -2.10 11.21 24.96
CA LEU A 259 -3.56 11.33 24.97
C LEU A 259 -4.21 10.09 25.59
N TRP A 260 -3.70 8.91 25.28
CA TRP A 260 -4.13 7.66 25.89
C TRP A 260 -3.93 7.67 27.41
N SER A 261 -2.74 8.03 27.88
CA SER A 261 -2.45 8.09 29.32
C SER A 261 -3.27 9.14 30.05
N ALA A 262 -3.51 10.31 29.43
CA ALA A 262 -4.39 11.34 29.97
C ALA A 262 -5.84 10.84 30.09
N TRP A 263 -6.34 10.11 29.08
CA TRP A 263 -7.67 9.51 29.10
C TRP A 263 -7.82 8.46 30.21
N VAL A 264 -6.83 7.58 30.38
CA VAL A 264 -6.81 6.58 31.47
C VAL A 264 -6.80 7.26 32.85
N ALA A 265 -5.94 8.26 33.05
CA ALA A 265 -5.86 9.01 34.30
C ALA A 265 -7.20 9.69 34.65
N LEU A 266 -7.84 10.31 33.66
CA LEU A 266 -9.16 10.94 33.82
C LEU A 266 -10.24 9.90 34.18
N ALA A 267 -10.24 8.74 33.52
CA ALA A 267 -11.19 7.66 33.80
C ALA A 267 -11.05 7.11 35.22
N GLN A 268 -9.81 6.97 35.71
CA GLN A 268 -9.51 6.54 37.08
C GLN A 268 -9.93 7.59 38.10
N TYR A 269 -9.62 8.86 37.87
CA TYR A 269 -10.05 9.97 38.72
C TYR A 269 -11.58 10.06 38.85
N LEU A 270 -12.31 9.94 37.73
CA LEU A 270 -13.77 9.92 37.73
C LEU A 270 -14.33 8.69 38.46
N SER A 271 -13.64 7.56 38.42
CA SER A 271 -14.03 6.35 39.14
C SER A 271 -13.84 6.51 40.65
N TRP A 272 -12.74 7.14 41.09
CA TRP A 272 -12.49 7.47 42.48
C TRP A 272 -13.52 8.46 43.02
N ARG A 273 -13.79 9.56 42.30
CA ARG A 273 -14.84 10.54 42.69
C ARG A 273 -16.22 9.93 42.84
N LYS A 274 -16.53 8.85 42.11
CA LYS A 274 -17.79 8.11 42.19
C LYS A 274 -17.78 7.02 43.26
N GLY A 275 -16.73 6.92 44.07
CA GLY A 275 -16.55 5.90 45.11
C GLY A 275 -16.40 4.48 44.57
N ARG A 276 -16.04 4.32 43.28
CA ARG A 276 -15.90 2.99 42.65
C ARG A 276 -14.55 2.33 42.93
N ILE A 277 -13.55 3.15 43.26
CA ILE A 277 -12.21 2.72 43.66
C ILE A 277 -11.79 3.57 44.87
N ASP A 278 -11.01 2.99 45.77
CA ASP A 278 -10.41 3.72 46.89
C ASP A 278 -9.15 4.50 46.46
N TRP A 279 -8.67 5.37 47.35
CA TRP A 279 -7.52 6.23 47.11
C TRP A 279 -6.22 5.44 46.86
N MET A 280 -6.02 4.33 47.56
CA MET A 280 -4.81 3.53 47.47
C MET A 280 -4.75 2.78 46.12
N THR A 281 -5.90 2.29 45.65
CA THR A 281 -6.07 1.72 44.31
C THR A 281 -5.82 2.76 43.21
N LEU A 282 -6.31 4.00 43.37
CA LEU A 282 -6.05 5.08 42.42
C LEU A 282 -4.54 5.38 42.32
N GLN A 283 -3.86 5.54 43.46
CA GLN A 283 -2.44 5.84 43.51
C GLN A 283 -1.60 4.73 42.85
N ASN A 284 -1.89 3.46 43.16
CA ASN A 284 -1.15 2.34 42.61
C ASN A 284 -1.35 2.18 41.09
N ASN A 285 -2.57 2.43 40.61
CA ASN A 285 -2.88 2.38 39.18
C ASN A 285 -2.20 3.50 38.39
N ILE A 286 -2.15 4.72 38.94
CA ILE A 286 -1.47 5.86 38.30
C ILE A 286 0.04 5.59 38.23
N VAL A 287 0.65 5.13 39.32
CA VAL A 287 2.10 4.81 39.35
C VAL A 287 2.42 3.70 38.35
N SER A 288 1.67 2.59 38.37
CA SER A 288 1.90 1.47 37.45
C SER A 288 1.72 1.87 35.98
N SER A 289 0.69 2.67 35.66
CA SER A 289 0.45 3.16 34.30
C SER A 289 1.55 4.13 33.84
N THR A 290 2.08 4.95 34.74
CA THR A 290 3.17 5.89 34.43
C THR A 290 4.47 5.14 34.14
N VAL A 291 4.81 4.14 34.95
CA VAL A 291 6.01 3.31 34.76
C VAL A 291 5.95 2.52 33.45
N LEU A 292 4.79 1.91 33.13
CA LEU A 292 4.58 1.22 31.85
C LEU A 292 4.69 2.17 30.65
N THR A 293 4.11 3.38 30.75
CA THR A 293 4.21 4.39 29.69
C THR A 293 5.66 4.81 29.47
N LEU A 294 6.42 5.07 30.54
CA LEU A 294 7.85 5.40 30.47
C LEU A 294 8.68 4.28 29.85
N LEU A 295 8.42 3.02 30.22
CA LEU A 295 9.10 1.86 29.63
C LEU A 295 8.86 1.75 28.13
N VAL A 296 7.61 1.92 27.68
CA VAL A 296 7.28 1.91 26.26
C VAL A 296 7.97 3.06 25.54
N PHE A 297 7.94 4.26 26.11
CA PHE A 297 8.63 5.43 25.55
C PHE A 297 10.13 5.24 25.41
N VAL A 298 10.79 4.62 26.40
CA VAL A 298 12.23 4.32 26.30
C VAL A 298 12.49 3.31 25.19
N ILE A 299 11.72 2.22 25.13
CA ILE A 299 11.91 1.17 24.12
C ILE A 299 11.63 1.67 22.69
N THR A 300 10.70 2.61 22.51
CA THR A 300 10.32 3.11 21.18
C THR A 300 11.12 4.32 20.71
N LEU A 301 11.80 5.05 21.60
CA LEU A 301 12.57 6.25 21.26
C LEU A 301 14.10 6.09 21.36
N THR A 302 14.61 4.95 21.85
CA THR A 302 16.05 4.59 21.79
C THR A 302 16.32 3.62 20.66
#